data_AF-A0AAU9VPY5-F1
#
_entry.id   AF-A0AAU9VPY5-F1
#
_cell.length_a   1.000
_cell.length_b   1.000
_cell.length_c   1.000
_cell.angle_alpha   90.00
_cell.angle_beta   90.00
_cell.angle_gamma   90.00
#
_symmetry.space_group_name_H-M   'P 1'
#
loop_
_entity.id
_entity.type
_entity.pdbx_description
1 polymer ?
#
loop_
_entity_poly.entity_id
_entity_poly.type
_entity_poly.pdbx_seq_one_letter_code
_entity_poly.pdbx_strand_id
1 'polypeptide(L)'
;KRIIQVHRLNIKKDLIDLFRDPLIMSQDIEIIVIDARGVEEVGRGAGLLRDVFSLFWKETYDSLFVGENERVPFVRHDYQRDEWVAVGRILVKGYLTCQYLPVLLSQTFLACLFWGESVVTSAMLTQSFRNYISVDEKCLIDNNYDCRIMVNSENIIQVIEEIAHKELLQKPQYIADCWKDIVSTLLPSFPDFAAISKRYELLIPSTSKILSCLEANPESDGERDGLKFLKRYIKGLDTPQKLSKFVRFISGSELMLFDAVQVNFTNLSGLGRRPIAHTCNTVLELSSTYQSFPELREEFSAILASDYWEMDIV
;
A
#
# COMPACT_ATOMS: atom_id res chain seq x y z
N LYS A 1 23.51 11.50 -6.00
CA LYS A 1 22.34 10.73 -6.48
C LYS A 1 22.84 9.43 -7.14
N ARG A 2 22.41 8.26 -6.67
CA ARG A 2 22.71 6.93 -7.24
C ARG A 2 21.56 6.52 -8.15
N ILE A 3 21.87 6.13 -9.38
CA ILE A 3 20.89 5.60 -10.32
C ILE A 3 20.79 4.09 -10.09
N ILE A 4 19.57 3.57 -9.93
CA ILE A 4 19.29 2.14 -9.86
C ILE A 4 18.34 1.74 -10.98
N GLN A 5 18.56 0.57 -11.56
CA GLN A 5 17.71 0.00 -12.60
C GLN A 5 16.98 -1.22 -12.03
N VAL A 6 15.67 -1.31 -12.27
CA VAL A 6 14.82 -2.43 -11.86
C VAL A 6 13.93 -2.84 -13.01
N HIS A 7 13.63 -4.13 -13.15
CA HIS A 7 12.78 -4.66 -14.21
C HIS A 7 11.35 -4.80 -13.71
N ARG A 8 10.37 -4.37 -14.50
CA ARG A 8 8.93 -4.40 -14.15
C ARG A 8 8.45 -5.79 -13.77
N LEU A 9 9.02 -6.84 -14.39
CA LEU A 9 8.69 -8.24 -14.15
C LEU A 9 9.49 -8.90 -13.00
N ASN A 10 10.41 -8.17 -12.37
CA ASN A 10 11.34 -8.70 -11.36
C ASN A 10 11.62 -7.70 -10.22
N ILE A 11 10.70 -6.77 -9.96
CA ILE A 11 10.90 -5.64 -9.03
C ILE A 11 11.34 -6.12 -7.64
N LYS A 12 10.67 -7.14 -7.10
CA LYS A 12 11.01 -7.66 -5.76
C LYS A 12 12.45 -8.13 -5.67
N LYS A 13 12.90 -8.94 -6.62
CA LYS A 13 14.26 -9.50 -6.60
C LYS A 13 15.30 -8.41 -6.83
N ASP A 14 15.08 -7.55 -7.83
CA ASP A 14 16.02 -6.47 -8.16
C ASP A 14 16.21 -5.51 -6.99
N LEU A 15 15.13 -5.12 -6.31
CA LEU A 15 15.23 -4.27 -5.12
C LEU A 15 15.91 -4.97 -3.96
N ILE A 16 15.61 -6.24 -3.68
CA ILE A 16 16.32 -6.98 -2.62
C ILE A 16 17.82 -7.04 -2.91
N ASP A 17 18.20 -7.37 -4.14
CA ASP A 17 19.60 -7.45 -4.55
C ASP A 17 20.32 -6.08 -4.42
N LEU A 18 19.65 -4.98 -4.80
CA LEU A 18 20.18 -3.62 -4.65
C LEU A 18 20.30 -3.18 -3.18
N PHE A 19 19.33 -3.52 -2.34
CA PHE A 19 19.27 -3.10 -0.93
C PHE A 19 20.07 -3.96 0.04
N ARG A 20 20.70 -5.05 -0.44
CA ARG A 20 21.75 -5.76 0.31
C ARG A 20 22.95 -4.87 0.60
N ASP A 21 23.25 -3.90 -0.26
CA ASP A 21 24.28 -2.88 -0.01
C ASP A 21 23.77 -1.80 0.97
N PRO A 22 24.32 -1.68 2.20
CA PRO A 22 23.86 -0.70 3.18
C PRO A 22 24.04 0.75 2.73
N LEU A 23 24.97 1.04 1.81
CA LEU A 23 25.27 2.41 1.38
C LEU A 23 24.06 3.09 0.72
N ILE A 24 23.14 2.32 0.14
CA ILE A 24 21.92 2.82 -0.50
C ILE A 24 21.04 3.64 0.47
N MET A 25 21.09 3.34 1.76
CA MET A 25 20.31 4.06 2.78
C MET A 25 20.73 5.52 2.87
N SER A 26 22.03 5.81 2.72
CA SER A 26 22.61 7.16 2.79
C SER A 26 22.55 7.95 1.47
N GLN A 27 22.10 7.32 0.38
CA GLN A 27 22.16 7.89 -0.97
C GLN A 27 20.79 8.33 -1.46
N ASP A 28 20.70 9.50 -2.11
CA ASP A 28 19.53 9.83 -2.92
C ASP A 28 19.46 8.87 -4.11
N ILE A 29 18.33 8.19 -4.28
CA ILE A 29 18.13 7.23 -5.36
C ILE A 29 17.30 7.82 -6.50
N GLU A 30 17.70 7.51 -7.73
CA GLU A 30 16.88 7.68 -8.93
C GLU A 30 16.60 6.31 -9.51
N ILE A 31 15.33 5.99 -9.77
CA ILE A 31 14.94 4.70 -10.30
C ILE A 31 14.64 4.81 -11.79
N ILE A 32 15.22 3.90 -12.55
CA ILE A 32 14.87 3.62 -13.94
C ILE A 32 14.18 2.25 -13.95
N VAL A 33 12.99 2.19 -14.53
CA VAL A 33 12.26 0.93 -14.71
C VAL A 33 12.46 0.43 -16.13
N ILE A 34 12.81 -0.85 -16.26
CA ILE A 34 12.89 -1.57 -17.53
C ILE A 34 11.57 -2.31 -17.74
N ASP A 35 10.88 -2.03 -18.84
CA ASP A 35 9.59 -2.64 -19.17
C ASP A 35 9.72 -4.14 -19.52
N ALA A 36 8.58 -4.79 -19.79
CA ALA A 36 8.55 -6.21 -20.14
C ALA A 36 9.28 -6.56 -21.46
N ARG A 37 9.61 -5.56 -22.29
CA ARG A 37 10.33 -5.72 -23.56
C ARG A 37 11.83 -5.45 -23.41
N GLY A 38 12.30 -5.09 -22.21
CA GLY A 38 13.69 -4.73 -21.98
C GLY A 38 14.02 -3.27 -22.31
N VAL A 39 13.01 -2.41 -22.47
CA VAL A 39 13.18 -0.99 -22.81
C VAL A 39 12.99 -0.13 -21.57
N GLU A 40 13.80 0.91 -21.39
CA GLU A 40 13.59 1.87 -20.30
C GLU A 40 12.22 2.55 -20.46
N GLU A 41 11.39 2.46 -19.42
CA GLU A 41 10.16 3.25 -19.34
C GLU A 41 10.54 4.74 -19.33
N VAL A 42 9.72 5.59 -19.94
CA VAL A 42 10.00 7.04 -19.97
C VAL A 42 9.89 7.62 -18.55
N GLY A 43 8.94 7.12 -17.75
CA GLY A 43 8.59 7.63 -16.42
C GLY A 43 9.80 7.90 -15.52
N ARG A 44 9.79 9.01 -14.79
CA ARG A 44 10.82 9.38 -13.80
C ARG A 44 10.17 10.09 -12.62
N GLY A 45 10.90 10.21 -11.51
CA GLY A 45 10.50 11.04 -10.37
C GLY A 45 9.66 10.32 -9.32
N ALA A 46 8.96 11.11 -8.50
CA ALA A 46 8.30 10.63 -7.28
C ALA A 46 7.14 9.67 -7.54
N GLY A 47 6.37 9.87 -8.63
CA GLY A 47 5.28 8.96 -9.03
C GLY A 47 5.80 7.56 -9.36
N LEU A 48 6.89 7.47 -10.13
CA LEU A 48 7.54 6.20 -10.45
C LEU A 48 8.14 5.52 -9.20
N LEU A 49 8.79 6.30 -8.33
CA LEU A 49 9.35 5.79 -7.08
C LEU A 49 8.25 5.14 -6.20
N ARG A 50 7.09 5.79 -6.10
CA ARG A 50 5.91 5.26 -5.41
C ARG A 50 5.40 3.98 -6.07
N ASP A 51 5.28 3.92 -7.40
CA ASP A 51 4.83 2.69 -8.11
C ASP A 51 5.79 1.52 -7.86
N VAL A 52 7.10 1.77 -7.85
CA VAL A 52 8.11 0.75 -7.59
C VAL A 52 7.99 0.18 -6.17
N PHE A 53 7.84 1.02 -5.14
CA PHE A 53 7.63 0.54 -3.76
C PHE A 53 6.28 -0.17 -3.60
N SER A 54 5.23 0.36 -4.22
CA SER A 54 3.91 -0.27 -4.27
C SER A 54 3.95 -1.68 -4.87
N LEU A 55 4.63 -1.84 -6.02
CA LEU A 55 4.80 -3.13 -6.68
C LEU A 55 5.67 -4.07 -5.85
N PHE A 56 6.76 -3.57 -5.26
CA PHE A 56 7.60 -4.33 -4.35
C PHE A 56 6.78 -4.95 -3.22
N TRP A 57 5.99 -4.14 -2.52
CA TRP A 57 5.23 -4.60 -1.36
C TRP A 57 4.10 -5.53 -1.77
N LYS A 58 3.43 -5.27 -2.90
CA LYS A 58 2.44 -6.20 -3.47
C LYS A 58 3.05 -7.60 -3.68
N GLU A 59 4.15 -7.71 -4.41
CA GLU A 59 4.83 -9.00 -4.66
C GLU A 59 5.38 -9.63 -3.37
N THR A 60 5.88 -8.80 -2.46
CA THR A 60 6.45 -9.23 -1.18
C THR A 60 5.36 -9.81 -0.27
N TYR A 61 4.21 -9.15 -0.16
CA TYR A 61 3.09 -9.65 0.63
C TYR A 61 2.59 -11.01 0.18
N ASP A 62 2.55 -11.25 -1.12
CA ASP A 62 2.00 -12.50 -1.67
C ASP A 62 2.98 -13.67 -1.61
N SER A 63 4.28 -13.42 -1.41
CA SER A 63 5.30 -14.47 -1.48
C SER A 63 6.16 -14.65 -0.23
N LEU A 64 6.27 -13.62 0.61
CA LEU A 64 7.13 -13.58 1.80
C LEU A 64 6.35 -13.34 3.10
N PHE A 65 5.03 -13.11 3.04
CA PHE A 65 4.20 -12.82 4.19
C PHE A 65 2.99 -13.76 4.25
N VAL A 66 2.47 -13.95 5.46
CA VAL A 66 1.28 -14.77 5.73
C VAL A 66 0.24 -13.95 6.48
N GLY A 67 -1.04 -14.26 6.24
CA GLY A 67 -2.20 -13.56 6.78
C GLY A 67 -3.04 -12.91 5.70
N GLU A 68 -4.13 -12.28 6.13
CA GLU A 68 -5.15 -11.70 5.26
C GLU A 68 -5.04 -10.17 5.18
N ASN A 69 -5.83 -9.46 6.00
CA ASN A 69 -5.87 -7.98 6.04
C ASN A 69 -4.76 -7.39 6.92
N GLU A 70 -4.19 -8.20 7.82
CA GLU A 70 -2.90 -7.98 8.44
C GLU A 70 -2.01 -9.20 8.17
N ARG A 71 -0.73 -8.95 7.94
CA ARG A 71 0.25 -9.95 7.56
C ARG A 71 1.53 -9.76 8.35
N VAL A 72 2.23 -10.86 8.59
CA VAL A 72 3.57 -10.88 9.19
C VAL A 72 4.54 -11.62 8.28
N PRO A 73 5.86 -11.33 8.36
CA PRO A 73 6.85 -12.04 7.58
C PRO A 73 6.80 -13.54 7.85
N PHE A 74 6.88 -14.35 6.79
CA PHE A 74 6.93 -15.80 6.88
C PHE A 74 8.36 -16.28 6.65
N VAL A 75 8.89 -17.07 7.58
CA VAL A 75 10.24 -17.65 7.48
C VAL A 75 10.31 -18.57 6.26
N ARG A 76 11.25 -18.31 5.35
CA ARG A 76 11.52 -19.15 4.20
C ARG A 76 12.94 -19.70 4.24
N HIS A 77 13.12 -20.91 3.74
CA HIS A 77 14.42 -21.57 3.70
C HIS A 77 15.38 -20.93 2.68
N ASP A 78 14.84 -20.30 1.62
CA ASP A 78 15.59 -19.65 0.54
C ASP A 78 15.85 -18.16 0.80
N TYR A 79 15.47 -17.62 1.96
CA TYR A 79 15.73 -16.24 2.38
C TYR A 79 16.50 -16.23 3.70
N GLN A 80 17.72 -15.73 3.65
CA GLN A 80 18.62 -15.63 4.79
C GLN A 80 18.64 -14.20 5.32
N ARG A 81 19.55 -13.93 6.26
CA ARG A 81 19.65 -12.64 6.95
C ARG A 81 19.79 -11.47 5.98
N ASP A 82 20.60 -11.60 4.94
CA ASP A 82 20.91 -10.50 4.03
C ASP A 82 19.68 -10.07 3.21
N GLU A 83 18.85 -11.02 2.78
CA GLU A 83 17.58 -10.72 2.11
C GLU A 83 16.61 -10.01 3.06
N TRP A 84 16.44 -10.52 4.28
CA TRP A 84 15.53 -9.90 5.25
C TRP A 84 15.99 -8.51 5.67
N VAL A 85 17.30 -8.32 5.86
CA VAL A 85 17.90 -7.00 6.10
C VAL A 85 17.61 -6.06 4.93
N ALA A 86 17.70 -6.52 3.68
CA ALA A 86 17.34 -5.72 2.51
C ALA A 86 15.85 -5.32 2.53
N VAL A 87 14.93 -6.25 2.84
CA VAL A 87 13.49 -5.92 2.98
C VAL A 87 13.26 -4.86 4.07
N GLY A 88 13.93 -4.98 5.22
CA GLY A 88 13.86 -3.99 6.30
C GLY A 88 14.40 -2.61 5.88
N ARG A 89 15.45 -2.57 5.07
CA ARG A 89 15.97 -1.32 4.48
C ARG A 89 15.00 -0.71 3.47
N ILE A 90 14.34 -1.53 2.64
CA ILE A 90 13.32 -1.08 1.68
C ILE A 90 12.12 -0.46 2.42
N LEU A 91 11.67 -1.08 3.52
CA LEU A 91 10.66 -0.51 4.43
C LEU A 91 11.04 0.91 4.88
N VAL A 92 12.22 1.04 5.48
CA VAL A 92 12.68 2.33 6.03
C VAL A 92 12.92 3.35 4.92
N LYS A 93 13.51 2.94 3.79
CA LYS A 93 13.78 3.85 2.68
C LYS A 93 12.50 4.37 2.04
N GLY A 94 11.50 3.50 1.84
CA GLY A 94 10.19 3.90 1.33
C GLY A 94 9.52 4.93 2.24
N TYR A 95 9.55 4.70 3.55
CA TYR A 95 8.99 5.65 4.51
C TYR A 95 9.75 6.99 4.52
N LEU A 96 11.07 6.98 4.61
CA LEU A 96 11.87 8.21 4.65
C LEU A 96 11.81 9.01 3.35
N THR A 97 11.66 8.35 2.19
CA THR A 97 11.73 9.02 0.89
C THR A 97 10.37 9.51 0.40
N CYS A 98 9.32 8.71 0.55
CA CYS A 98 7.99 9.04 0.02
C CYS A 98 6.85 8.73 0.99
N GLN A 99 7.17 8.53 2.28
CA GLN A 99 6.20 8.32 3.35
C GLN A 99 5.35 7.05 3.17
N TYR A 100 5.82 6.12 2.32
CA TYR A 100 5.21 4.82 2.09
C TYR A 100 5.40 3.93 3.32
N LEU A 101 4.31 3.41 3.87
CA LEU A 101 4.32 2.43 4.94
C LEU A 101 3.44 1.24 4.51
N PRO A 102 3.95 0.00 4.57
CA PRO A 102 3.23 -1.17 4.06
C PRO A 102 2.06 -1.51 5.00
N VAL A 103 0.85 -1.02 4.68
CA VAL A 103 -0.33 -1.04 5.57
C VAL A 103 -0.97 -2.41 5.82
N LEU A 104 -0.56 -3.47 5.12
CA LEU A 104 -0.91 -4.84 5.50
C LEU A 104 0.09 -5.43 6.51
N LEU A 105 1.22 -4.77 6.82
CA LEU A 105 2.10 -5.24 7.88
C LEU A 105 1.37 -5.12 9.21
N SER A 106 1.37 -6.16 10.04
CA SER A 106 0.64 -6.13 11.30
C SER A 106 1.11 -4.98 12.20
N GLN A 107 0.15 -4.18 12.70
CA GLN A 107 0.45 -3.06 13.59
C GLN A 107 1.03 -3.55 14.92
N THR A 108 0.55 -4.70 15.42
CA THR A 108 1.09 -5.34 16.62
C THR A 108 2.52 -5.82 16.43
N PHE A 109 2.83 -6.38 15.25
CA PHE A 109 4.22 -6.74 14.90
C PHE A 109 5.13 -5.50 14.83
N LEU A 110 4.68 -4.40 14.22
CA LEU A 110 5.41 -3.14 14.22
C LEU A 110 5.61 -2.57 15.63
N ALA A 111 4.61 -2.65 16.49
CA ALA A 111 4.73 -2.21 17.88
C ALA A 111 5.79 -3.01 18.64
N CYS A 112 5.79 -4.33 18.45
CA CYS A 112 6.82 -5.20 19.01
C CYS A 112 8.23 -4.86 18.46
N LEU A 113 8.34 -4.55 17.16
CA LEU A 113 9.59 -4.11 16.56
C LEU A 113 10.12 -2.80 17.16
N PHE A 114 9.24 -1.83 17.40
CA PHE A 114 9.63 -0.52 17.91
C PHE A 114 9.95 -0.50 19.40
N TRP A 115 9.12 -1.15 20.21
CA TRP A 115 9.19 -1.01 21.67
C TRP A 115 9.35 -2.32 22.43
N GLY A 116 9.52 -3.44 21.70
CA GLY A 116 9.64 -4.77 22.27
C GLY A 116 8.30 -5.40 22.65
N GLU A 117 8.36 -6.68 22.99
CA GLU A 117 7.16 -7.48 23.30
C GLU A 117 6.40 -6.97 24.53
N SER A 118 7.08 -6.33 25.49
CA SER A 118 6.48 -5.85 26.74
C SER A 118 5.37 -4.80 26.56
N VAL A 119 5.30 -4.12 25.41
CA VAL A 119 4.23 -3.16 25.12
C VAL A 119 3.01 -3.80 24.47
N VAL A 120 3.13 -5.07 24.02
CA VAL A 120 2.07 -5.76 23.31
C VAL A 120 0.99 -6.18 24.30
N THR A 121 -0.20 -5.61 24.15
CA THR A 121 -1.36 -5.95 24.99
C THR A 121 -2.21 -7.05 24.36
N SER A 122 -2.99 -7.74 25.19
CA SER A 122 -4.00 -8.70 24.72
C SER A 122 -4.97 -8.08 23.68
N ALA A 123 -5.36 -6.81 23.88
CA ALA A 123 -6.22 -6.10 22.93
C ALA A 123 -5.56 -5.91 21.55
N MET A 124 -4.26 -5.58 21.53
CA MET A 124 -3.48 -5.46 20.29
C MET A 124 -3.40 -6.80 19.56
N LEU A 125 -3.00 -7.87 20.27
CA LEU A 125 -2.92 -9.22 19.72
C LEU A 125 -4.26 -9.68 19.16
N THR A 126 -5.33 -9.53 19.92
CA THR A 126 -6.68 -9.94 19.51
C THR A 126 -7.13 -9.18 18.27
N GLN A 127 -6.93 -7.86 18.23
CA GLN A 127 -7.34 -7.04 17.09
C GLN A 127 -6.53 -7.39 15.82
N SER A 128 -5.20 -7.48 15.94
CA SER A 128 -4.34 -7.86 14.82
C SER A 128 -4.60 -9.30 14.36
N PHE A 129 -4.84 -10.23 15.28
CA PHE A 129 -5.10 -11.63 14.94
C PHE A 129 -6.44 -11.80 14.22
N ARG A 130 -7.47 -11.05 14.64
CA ARG A 130 -8.71 -10.93 13.85
C ARG A 130 -8.37 -10.48 12.44
N ASN A 131 -7.57 -9.44 12.23
CA ASN A 131 -7.23 -8.99 10.87
C ASN A 131 -6.34 -9.97 10.09
N TYR A 132 -5.56 -10.80 10.78
CA TYR A 132 -4.66 -11.80 10.22
C TYR A 132 -5.36 -13.02 9.62
N ILE A 133 -6.42 -13.50 10.27
CA ILE A 133 -7.15 -14.70 9.82
C ILE A 133 -8.24 -14.36 8.79
N SER A 134 -8.65 -15.39 8.05
CA SER A 134 -9.74 -15.31 7.05
C SER A 134 -11.11 -15.03 7.68
N VAL A 135 -12.04 -14.59 6.84
CA VAL A 135 -13.42 -14.33 7.26
C VAL A 135 -14.07 -15.62 7.81
N ASP A 136 -13.76 -16.77 7.23
CA ASP A 136 -14.28 -18.05 7.69
C ASP A 136 -13.72 -18.43 9.07
N GLU A 137 -12.41 -18.22 9.29
CA GLU A 137 -11.78 -18.45 10.59
C GLU A 137 -12.32 -17.49 11.67
N LYS A 138 -12.59 -16.22 11.33
CA LYS A 138 -13.27 -15.29 12.25
C LYS A 138 -14.63 -15.83 12.68
N CYS A 139 -15.43 -16.30 11.73
CA CYS A 139 -16.74 -16.86 12.01
C CYS A 139 -16.64 -18.09 12.93
N LEU A 140 -15.60 -18.92 12.80
CA LEU A 140 -15.39 -20.06 13.70
C LEU A 140 -15.06 -19.60 15.14
N ILE A 141 -14.21 -18.58 15.26
CA ILE A 141 -13.86 -17.98 16.56
C ILE A 141 -15.08 -17.35 17.23
N ASP A 142 -15.88 -16.59 16.48
CA ASP A 142 -17.01 -15.84 17.04
C ASP A 142 -18.23 -16.74 17.33
N ASN A 143 -18.37 -17.88 16.66
CA ASN A 143 -19.55 -18.75 16.81
C ASN A 143 -19.32 -20.02 17.65
N ASN A 144 -18.15 -20.22 18.30
CA ASN A 144 -17.89 -21.36 19.21
C ASN A 144 -18.18 -22.77 18.63
N TYR A 145 -18.23 -22.93 17.30
CA TYR A 145 -18.55 -24.23 16.70
C TYR A 145 -17.33 -25.14 16.67
N ASP A 146 -17.40 -26.19 17.49
CA ASP A 146 -16.74 -27.50 17.37
C ASP A 146 -15.27 -27.47 16.91
N CYS A 147 -14.44 -26.78 17.69
CA CYS A 147 -12.99 -26.89 17.55
C CYS A 147 -12.55 -28.28 18.02
N ARG A 148 -11.79 -29.01 17.19
CA ARG A 148 -11.15 -30.31 17.53
C ARG A 148 -10.02 -30.20 18.58
N ILE A 149 -9.97 -29.08 19.29
CA ILE A 149 -9.10 -28.79 20.43
C ILE A 149 -10.09 -28.59 21.58
N MET A 150 -9.86 -29.13 22.79
CA MET A 150 -10.74 -28.94 23.96
C MET A 150 -10.79 -27.47 24.39
N VAL A 151 -11.40 -26.63 23.57
CA VAL A 151 -11.65 -25.22 23.76
C VAL A 151 -13.08 -25.10 24.23
N ASN A 152 -13.27 -24.47 25.38
CA ASN A 152 -14.58 -24.21 25.96
C ASN A 152 -14.72 -22.69 26.16
N SER A 153 -15.91 -22.26 26.56
CA SER A 153 -16.21 -20.85 26.81
C SER A 153 -15.31 -20.20 27.87
N GLU A 154 -14.63 -21.00 28.70
CA GLU A 154 -13.79 -20.53 29.80
C GLU A 154 -12.33 -20.30 29.37
N ASN A 155 -11.83 -21.01 28.35
CA ASN A 155 -10.42 -20.95 27.93
C ASN A 155 -10.19 -20.38 26.51
N ILE A 156 -11.24 -20.17 25.71
CA ILE A 156 -11.11 -19.75 24.31
C ILE A 156 -10.33 -18.45 24.12
N ILE A 157 -10.52 -17.46 25.00
CA ILE A 157 -9.83 -16.17 24.91
C ILE A 157 -8.33 -16.36 25.09
N GLN A 158 -7.92 -17.10 26.13
CA GLN A 158 -6.52 -17.39 26.40
C GLN A 158 -5.88 -18.19 25.25
N VAL A 159 -6.58 -19.19 24.73
CA VAL A 159 -6.09 -20.00 23.59
C VAL A 159 -5.89 -19.12 22.35
N ILE A 160 -6.83 -18.22 22.05
CA ILE A 160 -6.69 -17.26 20.93
C ILE A 160 -5.51 -16.33 21.15
N GLU A 161 -5.31 -15.83 22.37
CA GLU A 161 -4.15 -14.98 22.70
C GLU A 161 -2.82 -15.72 22.52
N GLU A 162 -2.73 -16.97 22.97
CA GLU A 162 -1.55 -17.82 22.79
C GLU A 162 -1.25 -18.10 21.31
N ILE A 163 -2.31 -18.38 20.51
CA ILE A 163 -2.18 -18.55 19.06
C ILE A 163 -1.76 -17.24 18.39
N ALA A 164 -2.42 -16.13 18.72
CA ALA A 164 -2.11 -14.81 18.19
C ALA A 164 -0.65 -14.43 18.46
N HIS A 165 -0.19 -14.63 19.69
CA HIS A 165 1.18 -14.39 20.10
C HIS A 165 2.17 -15.23 19.28
N LYS A 166 1.89 -16.53 19.14
CA LYS A 166 2.72 -17.44 18.35
C LYS A 166 2.79 -17.04 16.88
N GLU A 167 1.65 -16.80 16.24
CA GLU A 167 1.55 -16.50 14.81
C GLU A 167 2.12 -15.11 14.47
N LEU A 168 1.77 -14.08 15.25
CA LEU A 168 2.12 -12.70 14.95
C LEU A 168 3.51 -12.29 15.43
N LEU A 169 4.04 -12.91 16.49
CA LEU A 169 5.30 -12.48 17.13
C LEU A 169 6.37 -13.57 17.12
N GLN A 170 6.07 -14.76 17.66
CA GLN A 170 7.11 -15.80 17.82
C GLN A 170 7.62 -16.34 16.49
N LYS A 171 6.72 -16.67 15.54
CA LYS A 171 7.10 -17.17 14.23
C LYS A 171 7.93 -16.18 13.40
N PRO A 172 7.56 -14.88 13.30
CA PRO A 172 8.37 -13.91 12.57
C PRO A 172 9.60 -13.39 13.33
N GLN A 173 9.90 -13.91 14.53
CA GLN A 173 10.98 -13.38 15.39
C GLN A 173 12.34 -13.28 14.69
N TYR A 174 12.70 -14.29 13.87
CA TYR A 174 13.96 -14.25 13.11
C TYR A 174 14.05 -13.02 12.18
N ILE A 175 12.94 -12.67 11.51
CA ILE A 175 12.87 -11.50 10.65
C ILE A 175 12.83 -10.22 11.50
N ALA A 176 12.14 -10.26 12.65
CA ALA A 176 12.12 -9.15 13.59
C ALA A 176 13.54 -8.76 14.05
N ASP A 177 14.36 -9.76 14.39
CA ASP A 177 15.76 -9.56 14.76
C ASP A 177 16.59 -8.98 13.61
N CYS A 178 16.30 -9.36 12.37
CA CYS A 178 16.94 -8.76 11.18
C CYS A 178 16.57 -7.29 10.98
N TRP A 179 15.37 -6.89 11.39
CA TRP A 179 14.82 -5.56 11.14
C TRP A 179 15.05 -4.57 12.28
N LYS A 180 15.18 -5.04 13.52
CA LYS A 180 15.17 -4.25 14.75
C LYS A 180 16.03 -2.98 14.68
N ASP A 181 17.29 -3.12 14.31
CA ASP A 181 18.21 -1.97 14.26
C ASP A 181 17.88 -1.02 13.11
N ILE A 182 17.37 -1.54 12.00
CA ILE A 182 17.04 -0.77 10.79
C ILE A 182 15.82 0.10 11.06
N VAL A 183 14.75 -0.49 11.61
CA VAL A 183 13.47 0.21 11.85
C VAL A 183 13.55 1.22 13.00
N SER A 184 14.59 1.14 13.85
CA SER A 184 14.82 2.10 14.93
C SER A 184 14.91 3.54 14.43
N THR A 185 15.32 3.76 13.18
CA THR A 185 15.37 5.09 12.56
C THR A 185 13.98 5.73 12.39
N LEU A 186 12.92 4.92 12.43
CA LEU A 186 11.53 5.38 12.31
C LEU A 186 10.90 5.73 13.67
N LEU A 187 11.52 5.34 14.80
CA LEU A 187 10.98 5.60 16.14
C LEU A 187 10.60 7.08 16.39
N PRO A 188 11.37 8.09 15.94
CA PRO A 188 10.97 9.48 16.11
C PRO A 188 9.64 9.84 15.44
N SER A 189 9.23 9.12 14.39
CA SER A 189 7.96 9.31 13.69
C SER A 189 6.78 8.57 14.36
N PHE A 190 7.07 7.62 15.25
CA PHE A 190 6.09 6.80 15.94
C PHE A 190 6.39 6.83 17.45
N PRO A 191 5.83 7.79 18.20
CA PRO A 191 6.03 7.85 19.65
C PRO A 191 5.27 6.76 20.42
N ASP A 192 4.14 6.29 19.89
CA ASP A 192 3.28 5.29 20.52
C ASP A 192 2.46 4.48 19.49
N PHE A 193 1.73 3.48 19.96
CA PHE A 193 0.87 2.63 19.12
C PHE A 193 -0.21 3.44 18.38
N ALA A 194 -0.77 4.48 19.01
CA ALA A 194 -1.79 5.31 18.40
C ALA A 194 -1.25 6.07 17.17
N ALA A 195 0.03 6.46 17.18
CA ALA A 195 0.69 7.04 16.01
C ALA A 195 0.80 6.05 14.84
N ILE A 196 1.03 4.75 15.10
CA ILE A 196 1.01 3.72 14.06
C ILE A 196 -0.41 3.62 13.48
N SER A 197 -1.42 3.45 14.32
CA SER A 197 -2.81 3.31 13.87
C SER A 197 -3.28 4.52 13.08
N LYS A 198 -3.01 5.73 13.58
CA LYS A 198 -3.30 6.98 12.88
C LYS A 198 -2.60 7.06 11.53
N ARG A 199 -1.36 6.58 11.43
CA ARG A 199 -0.63 6.57 10.16
C ARG A 199 -1.28 5.62 9.15
N TYR A 200 -1.70 4.44 9.57
CA TYR A 200 -2.43 3.49 8.72
C TYR A 200 -3.76 4.09 8.27
N GLU A 201 -4.52 4.68 9.20
CA GLU A 201 -5.78 5.35 8.91
C GLU A 201 -5.63 6.47 7.89
N LEU A 202 -4.55 7.24 7.90
CA LEU A 202 -4.28 8.27 6.90
C LEU A 202 -3.96 7.67 5.52
N LEU A 203 -3.18 6.61 5.47
CA LEU A 203 -2.71 5.98 4.23
C LEU A 203 -3.77 5.17 3.49
N ILE A 204 -4.66 4.46 4.19
CA ILE A 204 -5.62 3.53 3.58
C ILE A 204 -6.74 4.29 2.85
N PRO A 205 -6.91 4.19 1.52
CA PRO A 205 -7.93 4.95 0.80
C PRO A 205 -9.36 4.75 1.34
N SER A 206 -10.13 5.83 1.37
CA SER A 206 -11.58 5.79 1.60
C SER A 206 -12.28 6.79 0.68
N THR A 207 -13.53 6.52 0.33
CA THR A 207 -14.33 7.43 -0.51
C THR A 207 -14.34 8.85 0.05
N SER A 208 -14.52 9.03 1.36
CA SER A 208 -14.55 10.36 1.99
C SER A 208 -13.22 11.08 1.86
N LYS A 209 -12.10 10.39 2.12
CA LYS A 209 -10.76 10.99 2.04
C LYS A 209 -10.36 11.35 0.63
N ILE A 210 -10.62 10.47 -0.34
CA ILE A 210 -10.33 10.76 -1.75
C ILE A 210 -11.12 12.00 -2.19
N LEU A 211 -12.41 12.07 -1.86
CA LEU A 211 -13.25 13.22 -2.23
C LEU A 211 -12.81 14.53 -1.57
N SER A 212 -12.30 14.49 -0.34
CA SER A 212 -11.80 15.70 0.35
C SER A 212 -10.49 16.22 -0.21
N CYS A 213 -9.70 15.37 -0.87
CA CYS A 213 -8.45 15.76 -1.51
C CYS A 213 -8.64 16.39 -2.90
N LEU A 214 -9.84 16.32 -3.50
CA LEU A 214 -10.06 16.87 -4.84
C LEU A 214 -10.16 18.39 -4.81
N GLU A 215 -9.19 19.06 -5.42
CA GLU A 215 -9.16 20.52 -5.61
C GLU A 215 -9.46 20.83 -7.08
N ALA A 216 -10.51 21.62 -7.34
CA ALA A 216 -10.97 21.89 -8.70
C ALA A 216 -11.67 23.25 -8.77
N ASN A 217 -11.44 23.98 -9.88
CA ASN A 217 -12.07 25.28 -10.16
C ASN A 217 -12.83 25.23 -11.49
N PRO A 218 -14.02 24.59 -11.56
CA PRO A 218 -14.78 24.47 -12.81
C PRO A 218 -15.44 25.79 -13.22
N GLU A 219 -15.18 26.24 -14.44
CA GLU A 219 -15.67 27.51 -15.00
C GLU A 219 -16.88 27.31 -15.91
N SER A 220 -16.94 26.19 -16.65
CA SER A 220 -18.05 25.87 -17.57
C SER A 220 -19.05 24.83 -17.03
N ASP A 221 -20.23 24.73 -17.66
CA ASP A 221 -21.22 23.71 -17.29
C ASP A 221 -20.71 22.29 -17.54
N GLY A 222 -19.97 22.08 -18.63
CA GLY A 222 -19.34 20.79 -18.94
C GLY A 222 -18.31 20.37 -17.88
N GLU A 223 -17.55 21.32 -17.34
CA GLU A 223 -16.60 21.05 -16.25
C GLU A 223 -17.31 20.74 -14.93
N ARG A 224 -18.37 21.49 -14.60
CA ARG A 224 -19.21 21.21 -13.42
C ARG A 224 -19.83 19.82 -13.49
N ASP A 225 -20.34 19.43 -14.66
CA ASP A 225 -20.91 18.11 -14.89
C ASP A 225 -19.86 17.01 -14.87
N GLY A 226 -18.71 17.22 -15.53
CA GLY A 226 -17.56 16.30 -15.48
C GLY A 226 -17.12 16.04 -14.03
N LEU A 227 -16.92 17.10 -13.23
CA LEU A 227 -16.56 16.97 -11.82
C LEU A 227 -17.63 16.23 -11.00
N LYS A 228 -18.92 16.50 -11.26
CA LYS A 228 -20.04 15.79 -10.63
C LYS A 228 -20.02 14.30 -10.97
N PHE A 229 -19.74 13.94 -12.23
CA PHE A 229 -19.61 12.56 -12.67
C PHE A 229 -18.40 11.86 -12.04
N LEU A 230 -17.25 12.52 -11.95
CA LEU A 230 -16.06 12.00 -11.24
C LEU A 230 -16.36 11.71 -9.77
N LYS A 231 -16.96 12.68 -9.05
CA LYS A 231 -17.35 12.48 -7.64
C LYS A 231 -18.34 11.33 -7.48
N ARG A 232 -19.28 11.18 -8.42
CA ARG A 232 -20.22 10.05 -8.44
C ARG A 232 -19.51 8.73 -8.71
N TYR A 233 -18.51 8.71 -9.59
CA TYR A 233 -17.71 7.52 -9.91
C TYR A 233 -16.97 7.03 -8.67
N ILE A 234 -16.25 7.93 -7.98
CA ILE A 234 -15.51 7.62 -6.74
C ILE A 234 -16.45 7.07 -5.66
N LYS A 235 -17.66 7.63 -5.51
CA LYS A 235 -18.69 7.10 -4.59
C LYS A 235 -19.19 5.71 -4.95
N GLY A 236 -19.08 5.30 -6.21
CA GLY A 236 -19.43 3.97 -6.70
C GLY A 236 -18.29 2.94 -6.59
N LEU A 237 -17.10 3.33 -6.15
CA LEU A 237 -15.99 2.41 -5.85
C LEU A 237 -16.23 1.79 -4.47
N ASP A 238 -17.03 0.74 -4.46
CA ASP A 238 -17.62 0.10 -3.26
C ASP A 238 -16.69 -0.89 -2.53
N THR A 239 -15.49 -1.16 -3.06
CA THR A 239 -14.51 -2.03 -2.41
C THR A 239 -13.18 -1.32 -2.16
N PRO A 240 -12.44 -1.68 -1.08
CA PRO A 240 -11.10 -1.14 -0.83
C PRO A 240 -10.15 -1.32 -2.01
N GLN A 241 -10.27 -2.44 -2.74
CA GLN A 241 -9.44 -2.73 -3.91
C GLN A 241 -9.72 -1.76 -5.07
N LYS A 242 -10.99 -1.43 -5.32
CA LYS A 242 -11.37 -0.44 -6.34
C LYS A 242 -10.87 0.96 -6.00
N LEU A 243 -10.99 1.37 -4.73
CA LEU A 243 -10.44 2.64 -4.24
C LEU A 243 -8.92 2.68 -4.38
N SER A 244 -8.24 1.61 -3.96
CA SER A 244 -6.78 1.47 -4.08
C SER A 244 -6.31 1.55 -5.53
N LYS A 245 -7.03 0.91 -6.47
CA LYS A 245 -6.75 1.04 -7.91
C LYS A 245 -6.90 2.48 -8.40
N PHE A 246 -7.96 3.19 -7.99
CA PHE A 246 -8.13 4.59 -8.34
C PHE A 246 -7.02 5.49 -7.77
N VAL A 247 -6.63 5.29 -6.51
CA VAL A 247 -5.52 6.04 -5.87
C VAL A 247 -4.19 5.75 -6.57
N ARG A 248 -3.95 4.51 -6.99
CA ARG A 248 -2.76 4.15 -7.78
C ARG A 248 -2.75 4.88 -9.12
N PHE A 249 -3.90 5.01 -9.77
CA PHE A 249 -3.99 5.69 -11.06
C PHE A 249 -3.59 7.15 -10.95
N ILE A 250 -4.05 7.86 -9.91
CA ILE A 250 -3.81 9.29 -9.77
C ILE A 250 -2.47 9.65 -9.11
N SER A 251 -1.82 8.71 -8.40
CA SER A 251 -0.65 9.02 -7.57
C SER A 251 0.56 8.08 -7.74
N GLY A 252 0.39 6.99 -8.46
CA GLY A 252 1.39 5.93 -8.57
C GLY A 252 1.45 4.98 -7.37
N SER A 253 0.63 5.16 -6.33
CA SER A 253 0.57 4.26 -5.17
C SER A 253 -0.86 3.85 -4.83
N GLU A 254 -1.05 2.64 -4.32
CA GLU A 254 -2.31 2.21 -3.71
C GLU A 254 -2.64 2.95 -2.40
N LEU A 255 -1.71 3.76 -1.89
CA LEU A 255 -1.85 4.51 -0.64
C LEU A 255 -2.03 6.01 -0.89
N MET A 256 -2.71 6.69 0.04
CA MET A 256 -2.90 8.15 0.05
C MET A 256 -1.60 8.86 0.49
N LEU A 257 -0.62 8.94 -0.40
CA LEU A 257 0.70 9.59 -0.18
C LEU A 257 0.73 11.07 -0.58
N PHE A 258 -0.44 11.72 -0.58
CA PHE A 258 -0.65 13.08 -1.04
C PHE A 258 -1.76 13.73 -0.22
N ASP A 259 -1.71 15.07 -0.11
CA ASP A 259 -2.71 15.85 0.62
C ASP A 259 -3.83 16.34 -0.29
N ALA A 260 -3.51 16.63 -1.55
CA ALA A 260 -4.44 17.15 -2.55
C ALA A 260 -4.22 16.52 -3.93
N VAL A 261 -5.28 16.52 -4.73
CA VAL A 261 -5.29 16.13 -6.14
C VAL A 261 -5.92 17.27 -6.92
N GLN A 262 -5.11 17.93 -7.72
CA GLN A 262 -5.57 19.03 -8.56
C GLN A 262 -6.29 18.46 -9.78
N VAL A 263 -7.58 18.78 -9.92
CA VAL A 263 -8.39 18.39 -11.08
C VAL A 263 -8.39 19.54 -12.07
N ASN A 264 -7.71 19.33 -13.20
CA ASN A 264 -7.69 20.26 -14.32
C ASN A 264 -8.65 19.79 -15.40
N PHE A 265 -9.21 20.73 -16.15
CA PHE A 265 -10.17 20.40 -17.20
C PHE A 265 -9.57 20.52 -18.59
N THR A 266 -9.92 19.60 -19.47
CA THR A 266 -9.53 19.61 -20.88
C THR A 266 -10.76 19.59 -21.78
N ASN A 267 -10.58 19.85 -23.06
CA ASN A 267 -11.63 19.76 -24.08
C ASN A 267 -11.49 18.51 -24.97
N LEU A 268 -10.76 17.48 -24.49
CA LEU A 268 -10.56 16.23 -25.22
C LEU A 268 -11.89 15.55 -25.49
N SER A 269 -12.18 15.27 -26.76
CA SER A 269 -13.46 14.72 -27.22
C SER A 269 -13.26 13.59 -28.23
N GLY A 270 -14.36 12.90 -28.56
CA GLY A 270 -14.34 11.75 -29.47
C GLY A 270 -13.41 10.64 -28.97
N LEU A 271 -12.64 10.04 -29.89
CA LEU A 271 -11.71 8.94 -29.57
C LEU A 271 -10.51 9.37 -28.70
N GLY A 272 -10.24 10.67 -28.60
CA GLY A 272 -9.15 11.19 -27.77
C GLY A 272 -9.55 11.39 -26.30
N ARG A 273 -10.85 11.37 -25.98
CA ARG A 273 -11.35 11.61 -24.62
C ARG A 273 -10.94 10.48 -23.69
N ARG A 274 -10.33 10.86 -22.58
CA ARG A 274 -9.94 9.98 -21.48
C ARG A 274 -9.54 10.82 -20.27
N PRO A 275 -9.66 10.29 -19.04
CA PRO A 275 -8.94 10.86 -17.90
C PRO A 275 -7.43 10.63 -18.07
N ILE A 276 -6.62 11.62 -17.71
CA ILE A 276 -5.15 11.53 -17.75
C ILE A 276 -4.61 11.89 -16.37
N ALA A 277 -3.75 11.04 -15.81
CA ALA A 277 -3.18 11.24 -14.49
C ALA A 277 -1.69 11.52 -14.56
N HIS A 278 -1.26 12.59 -13.90
CA HIS A 278 0.14 12.96 -13.73
C HIS A 278 0.56 12.62 -12.30
N THR A 279 1.08 11.41 -12.11
CA THR A 279 1.30 10.84 -10.78
C THR A 279 2.39 11.53 -9.96
N CYS A 280 3.38 12.14 -10.63
CA CYS A 280 4.46 12.89 -9.97
C CYS A 280 3.96 14.13 -9.22
N ASN A 281 2.97 14.84 -9.78
CA ASN A 281 2.48 16.11 -9.27
C ASN A 281 1.03 16.02 -8.76
N THR A 282 0.45 14.80 -8.73
CA THR A 282 -0.93 14.54 -8.31
C THR A 282 -1.95 15.44 -9.00
N VAL A 283 -1.87 15.47 -10.34
CA VAL A 283 -2.83 16.17 -11.21
C VAL A 283 -3.67 15.14 -11.95
N LEU A 284 -4.98 15.38 -12.01
CA LEU A 284 -5.92 14.61 -12.81
C LEU A 284 -6.56 15.55 -13.86
N GLU A 285 -6.31 15.27 -15.14
CA GLU A 285 -7.00 15.93 -16.22
C GLU A 285 -8.32 15.21 -16.52
N LEU A 286 -9.40 16.00 -16.54
CA LEU A 286 -10.76 15.52 -16.76
C LEU A 286 -11.39 16.28 -17.93
N SER A 287 -11.88 15.56 -18.94
CA SER A 287 -12.56 16.22 -20.06
C SER A 287 -13.88 16.87 -19.63
N SER A 288 -14.11 18.10 -20.08
CA SER A 288 -15.39 18.81 -19.97
C SER A 288 -16.45 18.34 -20.97
N THR A 289 -16.09 17.42 -21.87
CA THR A 289 -16.98 16.99 -22.96
C THR A 289 -17.69 15.67 -22.66
N TYR A 290 -17.71 15.20 -21.40
CA TYR A 290 -18.56 14.09 -20.99
C TYR A 290 -20.02 14.52 -21.01
N GLN A 291 -20.85 13.83 -21.81
CA GLN A 291 -22.28 14.17 -21.91
C GLN A 291 -23.10 13.44 -20.85
N SER A 292 -22.57 12.37 -20.25
CA SER A 292 -23.27 11.59 -19.25
C SER A 292 -22.32 10.84 -18.31
N PHE A 293 -22.82 10.49 -17.11
CA PHE A 293 -22.09 9.66 -16.16
C PHE A 293 -21.66 8.28 -16.72
N PRO A 294 -22.51 7.55 -17.48
CA PRO A 294 -22.11 6.29 -18.11
C PRO A 294 -20.84 6.39 -18.96
N GLU A 295 -20.66 7.45 -19.76
CA GLU A 295 -19.46 7.65 -20.58
C GLU A 295 -18.19 7.75 -19.71
N LEU A 296 -18.22 8.61 -18.69
CA LEU A 296 -17.10 8.74 -17.75
C LEU A 296 -16.81 7.42 -17.06
N ARG A 297 -17.85 6.71 -16.61
CA ARG A 297 -17.71 5.43 -15.91
C ARG A 297 -17.10 4.36 -16.81
N GLU A 298 -17.53 4.27 -18.06
CA GLU A 298 -17.01 3.32 -19.03
C GLU A 298 -15.51 3.54 -19.25
N GLU A 299 -15.10 4.78 -19.54
CA GLU A 299 -13.70 5.13 -19.81
C GLU A 299 -12.81 4.92 -18.57
N PHE A 300 -13.20 5.40 -17.38
CA PHE A 300 -12.45 5.14 -16.15
C PHE A 300 -12.36 3.64 -15.85
N SER A 301 -13.46 2.88 -16.00
CA SER A 301 -13.44 1.45 -15.68
C SER A 301 -12.56 0.67 -16.66
N ALA A 302 -12.55 1.04 -17.94
CA ALA A 302 -11.67 0.45 -18.94
C ALA A 302 -10.19 0.71 -18.61
N ILE A 303 -9.85 1.94 -18.21
CA ILE A 303 -8.49 2.30 -17.80
C ILE A 303 -8.09 1.52 -16.54
N LEU A 304 -8.91 1.56 -15.49
CA LEU A 304 -8.60 0.91 -14.21
C LEU A 304 -8.62 -0.64 -14.27
N ALA A 305 -9.22 -1.21 -15.32
CA ALA A 305 -9.14 -2.64 -15.60
C ALA A 305 -7.76 -3.07 -16.11
N SER A 306 -6.99 -2.16 -16.72
CA SER A 306 -5.59 -2.43 -17.06
C SER A 306 -4.73 -2.45 -15.80
N ASP A 307 -3.87 -3.45 -15.66
CA ASP A 307 -2.85 -3.50 -14.59
C ASP A 307 -1.57 -2.73 -14.96
N TYR A 308 -1.46 -2.26 -16.22
CA TYR A 308 -0.36 -1.45 -16.74
C TYR A 308 -0.89 -0.10 -17.24
N TRP A 309 -0.39 0.98 -16.65
CA TRP A 309 -0.63 2.35 -17.11
C TRP A 309 0.71 2.96 -17.50
N GLU A 310 0.81 3.50 -18.71
CA GLU A 310 1.90 4.41 -19.04
C GLU A 310 1.76 5.63 -18.14
N MET A 311 2.74 5.85 -17.27
CA MET A 311 2.77 7.02 -16.40
C MET A 311 3.26 8.20 -17.22
N ASP A 312 2.36 9.12 -17.57
CA ASP A 312 2.70 10.34 -18.29
C ASP A 312 3.58 11.26 -17.41
N ILE A 313 4.56 11.88 -18.05
CA ILE A 313 5.51 12.81 -17.43
C ILE A 313 5.15 14.22 -17.88
N VAL A 314 5.13 15.15 -16.93
CA VAL A 314 5.39 16.57 -17.20
C VAL A 314 6.42 17.08 -16.20
#